data_AF-A0A939JBK6-F1
#
_entry.id   AF-A0A939JBK6-F1
#
_cell.length_a   1.000
_cell.length_b   1.000
_cell.length_c   1.000
_cell.angle_alpha   90.00
_cell.angle_beta   90.00
_cell.angle_gamma   90.00
#
_symmetry.space_group_name_H-M   'P 1'
#
loop_
_entity.id
_entity.type
_entity.pdbx_description
1 polymer ?
#
loop_
_entity_poly.entity_id
_entity_poly.type
_entity_poly.pdbx_seq_one_letter_code
_entity_poly.pdbx_strand_id
1 'polypeptide(L)'
;MHSGILRLREVNLSKINTNRPYSIIDASSGEQSVVIGFLGIASQIKDNSLICIDEPEICLHPEWQEKYIKLLLDTFKHYKGCHFLIATHSPQIISNLDTNNCFVLSMDTGKITNADSLINNSIDFQLANVFKSPGFKNEYLSRIALSVFTKVSSKKQFDNKDTENYTVLISQENFLDREDPVYTLLLAIKKLHKLYARN
;
A
#
# COMPACT_ATOMS: atom_id res chain seq x y z
N MET A 1 -18.15 -8.35 -29.63
CA MET A 1 -18.30 -9.74 -30.12
C MET A 1 -19.75 -9.96 -30.52
N HIS A 2 -20.02 -10.23 -31.80
CA HIS A 2 -21.35 -10.61 -32.31
C HIS A 2 -21.51 -12.12 -32.15
N SER A 3 -22.18 -12.55 -31.08
CA SER A 3 -22.94 -13.81 -31.13
C SER A 3 -24.36 -13.40 -31.47
N GLY A 4 -24.90 -13.85 -32.60
CA GLY A 4 -26.02 -13.25 -33.35
C GLY A 4 -27.39 -13.17 -32.66
N ILE A 5 -27.48 -13.27 -31.34
CA ILE A 5 -28.73 -13.24 -30.56
C ILE A 5 -28.74 -12.08 -29.54
N LEU A 6 -27.58 -11.63 -29.05
CA LEU A 6 -27.52 -10.57 -28.02
C LEU A 6 -26.45 -9.53 -28.37
N ARG A 7 -26.87 -8.26 -28.32
CA ARG A 7 -25.98 -7.09 -28.46
C ARG A 7 -26.05 -6.30 -27.15
N LEU A 8 -24.93 -6.19 -26.45
CA LEU A 8 -24.78 -5.24 -25.36
C LEU A 8 -24.92 -3.82 -25.97
N ARG A 9 -26.03 -3.14 -25.64
CA ARG A 9 -26.36 -1.84 -26.25
C ARG A 9 -25.85 -0.69 -25.40
N GLU A 10 -26.00 -0.81 -24.08
CA GLU A 10 -25.61 0.21 -23.12
C GLU A 10 -25.50 -0.41 -21.72
N VAL A 11 -24.59 0.13 -20.90
CA VAL A 11 -24.50 -0.16 -19.46
C VAL A 11 -24.72 1.17 -18.75
N ASN A 12 -25.79 1.25 -17.96
CA ASN A 12 -26.13 2.43 -17.18
C ASN A 12 -25.73 2.21 -15.72
N LEU A 13 -25.05 3.20 -15.13
CA LEU A 13 -24.65 3.23 -13.74
C LEU A 13 -25.54 4.21 -12.97
N SER A 14 -25.91 3.86 -11.75
CA SER A 14 -26.54 4.77 -10.80
C SER A 14 -25.76 4.74 -9.50
N LYS A 15 -25.47 5.92 -8.94
CA LYS A 15 -24.94 6.00 -7.57
C LYS A 15 -26.13 5.79 -6.62
N ILE A 16 -25.91 5.03 -5.55
CA ILE A 16 -26.97 4.63 -4.59
C ILE A 16 -27.74 5.85 -4.03
N ASN A 17 -27.11 7.03 -4.01
CA ASN A 17 -27.72 8.27 -3.50
C ASN A 17 -28.19 9.26 -4.58
N THR A 18 -27.88 9.02 -5.86
CA THR A 18 -28.41 9.82 -6.97
C THR A 18 -29.21 8.93 -7.89
N ASN A 19 -30.54 9.13 -7.88
CA ASN A 19 -31.50 8.41 -8.73
C ASN A 19 -31.40 8.77 -10.23
N ARG A 20 -30.27 9.34 -10.68
CA ARG A 20 -30.01 9.68 -12.07
C ARG A 20 -29.04 8.66 -12.65
N PRO A 21 -29.52 7.72 -13.47
CA PRO A 21 -28.63 6.84 -14.21
C PRO A 21 -27.83 7.65 -15.22
N TYR A 22 -26.58 7.26 -15.42
CA TYR A 22 -25.69 7.81 -16.45
C TYR A 22 -25.00 6.66 -17.18
N SER A 23 -24.61 6.89 -18.43
CA SER A 23 -23.94 5.86 -19.23
C SER A 23 -22.56 5.57 -18.64
N ILE A 24 -22.10 4.32 -18.68
CA ILE A 24 -20.73 3.96 -18.29
C ILE A 24 -19.69 4.77 -19.09
N ILE A 25 -20.03 5.16 -20.32
CA ILE A 25 -19.17 5.95 -21.20
C ILE A 25 -18.93 7.36 -20.62
N ASP A 26 -19.91 7.89 -19.88
CA ASP A 26 -19.84 9.19 -19.22
C ASP A 26 -19.25 9.11 -17.79
N ALA A 27 -18.92 7.90 -17.32
CA ALA A 27 -18.28 7.69 -16.04
C ALA A 27 -16.82 8.15 -16.04
N SER A 28 -16.26 8.41 -14.86
CA SER A 28 -14.83 8.69 -14.73
C SER A 28 -13.98 7.48 -15.18
N SER A 29 -12.75 7.72 -15.67
CA SER A 29 -11.85 6.64 -16.10
C SER A 29 -11.58 5.62 -14.99
N GLY A 30 -11.52 6.06 -13.73
CA GLY A 30 -11.42 5.17 -12.57
C GLY A 30 -12.65 4.29 -12.39
N GLU A 31 -13.86 4.87 -12.43
CA GLU A 31 -15.11 4.10 -12.36
C GLU A 31 -15.22 3.08 -13.50
N GLN A 32 -14.87 3.49 -14.73
CA GLN A 32 -14.85 2.59 -15.89
C GLN A 32 -13.88 1.42 -15.69
N SER A 33 -12.65 1.71 -15.23
CA SER A 33 -11.63 0.69 -15.00
C SER A 33 -12.09 -0.35 -13.97
N VAL A 34 -12.64 0.09 -12.83
CA VAL A 34 -13.17 -0.81 -11.80
C VAL A 34 -14.30 -1.68 -12.36
N VAL A 35 -15.29 -1.08 -13.00
CA VAL A 35 -16.46 -1.80 -13.51
C VAL A 35 -16.04 -2.82 -14.57
N ILE A 36 -15.19 -2.44 -15.52
CA ILE A 36 -14.72 -3.35 -16.58
C ILE A 36 -13.89 -4.49 -15.99
N GLY A 37 -12.96 -4.19 -15.07
CA GLY A 37 -12.15 -5.21 -14.39
C GLY A 37 -13.02 -6.21 -13.63
N PHE A 38 -14.02 -5.71 -12.90
CA PHE A 38 -14.92 -6.55 -12.10
C PHE A 38 -15.85 -7.38 -12.98
N LEU A 39 -16.36 -6.82 -14.08
CA LEU A 39 -17.13 -7.59 -15.07
C LEU A 39 -16.27 -8.69 -15.70
N GLY A 40 -15.00 -8.40 -15.97
CA GLY A 40 -14.03 -9.40 -16.46
C GLY A 40 -13.91 -10.58 -15.50
N ILE A 41 -13.66 -10.31 -14.21
CA ILE A 41 -13.59 -11.33 -13.16
C ILE A 41 -14.93 -12.07 -13.05
N ALA A 42 -16.04 -11.34 -12.94
CA ALA A 42 -17.38 -11.90 -12.79
C ALA A 42 -17.80 -12.82 -13.94
N SER A 43 -17.27 -12.61 -15.14
CA SER A 43 -17.59 -13.44 -16.31
C SER A 43 -16.98 -14.84 -16.25
N GLN A 44 -15.94 -15.07 -15.43
CA GLN A 44 -15.21 -16.34 -15.39
C GLN A 44 -15.08 -16.94 -13.99
N ILE A 45 -15.23 -16.14 -12.93
CA ILE A 45 -15.04 -16.59 -11.55
C ILE A 45 -16.02 -17.71 -11.17
N LYS A 46 -15.50 -18.72 -10.48
CA LYS A 46 -16.24 -19.86 -9.91
C LYS A 46 -15.66 -20.18 -8.53
N ASP A 47 -16.32 -21.03 -7.76
CA ASP A 47 -15.73 -21.57 -6.54
C ASP A 47 -14.35 -22.18 -6.81
N ASN A 48 -13.42 -21.99 -5.87
CA ASN A 48 -12.02 -22.43 -5.93
C ASN A 48 -11.19 -21.80 -7.06
N SER A 49 -11.49 -20.55 -7.44
CA SER A 49 -10.71 -19.81 -8.44
C SER A 49 -9.49 -19.11 -7.84
N LEU A 50 -8.40 -19.07 -8.59
CA LEU A 50 -7.28 -18.15 -8.35
C LEU A 50 -7.40 -16.97 -9.32
N ILE A 51 -7.52 -15.77 -8.78
CA ILE A 51 -7.63 -14.52 -9.53
C ILE A 51 -6.32 -13.76 -9.36
N CYS A 52 -5.61 -13.53 -10.46
CA CYS A 52 -4.40 -12.71 -10.48
C CYS A 52 -4.72 -11.34 -11.06
N ILE A 53 -4.35 -10.28 -10.35
CA ILE A 53 -4.56 -8.89 -10.76
C ILE A 53 -3.21 -8.18 -10.72
N ASP A 54 -2.85 -7.54 -11.83
CA ASP A 54 -1.61 -6.79 -11.96
C ASP A 54 -1.92 -5.30 -12.05
N GLU A 55 -1.21 -4.51 -11.26
CA GLU A 55 -1.29 -3.04 -11.19
C GLU A 55 -2.74 -2.47 -11.24
N PRO A 56 -3.63 -2.86 -10.31
CA PRO A 56 -5.01 -2.34 -10.29
C PRO A 56 -5.10 -0.82 -10.11
N GLU A 57 -4.02 -0.15 -9.70
CA GLU A 57 -3.96 1.29 -9.44
C GLU A 57 -3.85 2.20 -10.68
N ILE A 58 -3.48 1.69 -11.87
CA ILE A 58 -3.06 2.51 -13.04
C ILE A 58 -4.07 3.62 -13.42
N CYS A 59 -5.36 3.41 -13.18
CA CYS A 59 -6.41 4.39 -13.50
C CYS A 59 -7.19 4.88 -12.28
N LEU A 60 -6.78 4.51 -11.07
CA LEU A 60 -7.54 4.79 -9.86
C LEU A 60 -7.01 6.05 -9.17
N HIS A 61 -7.93 6.96 -8.84
CA HIS A 61 -7.65 8.03 -7.89
C HIS A 61 -7.26 7.43 -6.53
N PRO A 62 -6.38 8.06 -5.72
CA PRO A 62 -5.94 7.52 -4.43
C PRO A 62 -7.07 7.01 -3.52
N GLU A 63 -8.18 7.76 -3.45
CA GLU A 63 -9.36 7.35 -2.68
C GLU A 63 -9.97 6.02 -3.14
N TRP A 64 -9.90 5.72 -4.44
CA TRP A 64 -10.35 4.44 -4.98
C TRP A 64 -9.35 3.32 -4.71
N GLN A 65 -8.04 3.62 -4.70
CA GLN A 65 -7.00 2.65 -4.36
C GLN A 65 -7.20 2.13 -2.93
N GLU A 66 -7.50 3.02 -1.97
CA GLU A 66 -7.80 2.67 -0.58
C GLU A 66 -9.06 1.81 -0.41
N LYS A 67 -10.01 1.90 -1.35
CA LYS A 67 -11.28 1.16 -1.32
C LYS A 67 -11.24 -0.12 -2.15
N TYR A 68 -10.25 -0.27 -3.02
CA TYR A 68 -10.24 -1.29 -4.07
C TYR A 68 -10.37 -2.70 -3.52
N ILE A 69 -9.54 -3.06 -2.53
CA ILE A 69 -9.50 -4.41 -1.95
C ILE A 69 -10.80 -4.75 -1.26
N LYS A 70 -11.33 -3.83 -0.46
CA LYS A 70 -12.63 -4.00 0.19
C LYS A 70 -13.74 -4.19 -0.84
N LEU A 71 -13.77 -3.36 -1.88
CA LEU A 71 -14.76 -3.45 -2.95
C LEU A 71 -14.66 -4.79 -3.71
N LEU A 72 -13.45 -5.28 -3.97
CA LEU A 72 -13.19 -6.57 -4.60
C LEU A 72 -13.73 -7.72 -3.75
N LEU A 73 -13.37 -7.76 -2.47
CA LEU A 73 -13.82 -8.78 -1.53
C LEU A 73 -15.34 -8.75 -1.35
N ASP A 74 -15.93 -7.57 -1.16
CA ASP A 74 -17.38 -7.40 -0.98
C ASP A 74 -18.17 -7.85 -2.21
N THR A 75 -17.64 -7.60 -3.42
CA THR A 75 -18.28 -7.98 -4.69
C THR A 75 -18.27 -9.50 -4.89
N PHE A 76 -17.17 -10.18 -4.54
CA PHE A 76 -16.98 -11.60 -4.81
C PHE A 76 -17.14 -12.51 -3.59
N LYS A 77 -17.60 -11.99 -2.44
CA LYS A 77 -17.78 -12.74 -1.18
C LYS A 77 -18.68 -13.98 -1.26
N HIS A 78 -19.52 -14.09 -2.29
CA HIS A 78 -20.43 -15.22 -2.47
C HIS A 78 -19.72 -16.47 -3.02
N TYR A 79 -18.56 -16.31 -3.66
CA TYR A 79 -17.75 -17.42 -4.16
C TYR A 79 -16.87 -17.99 -3.04
N LYS A 80 -16.77 -19.32 -2.98
CA LYS A 80 -16.05 -20.03 -1.93
C LYS A 80 -14.68 -20.49 -2.40
N GLY A 81 -13.70 -20.53 -1.50
CA GLY A 81 -12.35 -21.03 -1.79
C GLY A 81 -11.58 -20.19 -2.82
N CYS A 82 -12.00 -18.96 -3.10
CA CYS A 82 -11.32 -18.10 -4.04
C CYS A 82 -10.12 -17.39 -3.39
N HIS A 83 -9.04 -17.27 -4.16
CA HIS A 83 -7.84 -16.55 -3.76
C HIS A 83 -7.59 -15.39 -4.74
N PHE A 84 -7.33 -14.21 -4.20
CA PHE A 84 -6.92 -13.04 -4.97
C PHE A 84 -5.42 -12.80 -4.75
N LEU A 85 -4.64 -12.87 -5.83
CA LEU A 85 -3.24 -12.52 -5.86
C LEU A 85 -3.08 -11.20 -6.59
N ILE A 86 -2.58 -10.17 -5.89
CA ILE A 86 -2.51 -8.82 -6.42
C ILE A 86 -1.05 -8.36 -6.39
N ALA A 87 -0.54 -7.98 -7.56
CA ALA A 87 0.72 -7.27 -7.70
C ALA A 87 0.42 -5.77 -7.79
N THR A 88 1.09 -4.98 -6.95
CA THR A 88 0.87 -3.54 -6.87
C THR A 88 2.13 -2.81 -6.42
N HIS A 89 2.32 -1.62 -6.97
CA HIS A 89 3.32 -0.64 -6.55
C HIS A 89 2.70 0.48 -5.70
N SER A 90 1.40 0.43 -5.43
CA SER A 90 0.67 1.45 -4.68
C SER A 90 0.64 1.18 -3.16
N PRO A 91 1.26 2.05 -2.32
CA PRO A 91 1.06 1.98 -0.88
C PRO A 91 -0.38 2.27 -0.44
N GLN A 92 -1.16 2.99 -1.24
CA GLN A 92 -2.56 3.29 -0.93
C GLN A 92 -3.44 2.05 -0.96
N ILE A 93 -3.06 1.02 -1.74
CA ILE A 93 -3.77 -0.27 -1.72
C ILE A 93 -3.50 -1.04 -0.42
N ILE A 94 -2.27 -0.93 0.11
CA ILE A 94 -1.86 -1.65 1.32
C ILE A 94 -2.33 -0.95 2.61
N SER A 95 -2.55 0.37 2.58
CA SER A 95 -2.94 1.16 3.76
C SER A 95 -4.23 0.72 4.44
N ASN A 96 -5.18 0.18 3.66
CA ASN A 96 -6.53 -0.15 4.10
C ASN A 96 -6.93 -1.60 3.77
N LEU A 97 -5.96 -2.51 3.85
CA LEU A 97 -6.24 -3.95 3.75
C LEU A 97 -7.15 -4.42 4.89
N ASP A 98 -7.91 -5.48 4.65
CA ASP A 98 -8.61 -6.18 5.73
C ASP A 98 -7.58 -6.96 6.57
N THR A 99 -7.81 -6.98 7.87
CA THR A 99 -7.04 -7.79 8.85
C THR A 99 -7.21 -9.29 8.62
N ASN A 100 -8.34 -9.71 8.05
CA ASN A 100 -8.65 -11.12 7.89
C ASN A 100 -8.11 -11.68 6.57
N ASN A 101 -7.26 -12.70 6.65
CA ASN A 101 -6.78 -13.50 5.51
C ASN A 101 -6.07 -12.68 4.41
N CYS A 102 -5.43 -11.57 4.77
CA CYS A 102 -4.63 -10.75 3.86
C CYS A 102 -3.15 -10.82 4.23
N PHE A 103 -2.30 -11.02 3.22
CA PHE A 103 -0.85 -11.16 3.39
C PHE A 103 -0.12 -10.32 2.35
N VAL A 104 0.98 -9.70 2.77
CA VAL A 104 1.87 -8.94 1.90
C VAL A 104 3.18 -9.71 1.76
N LEU A 105 3.52 -10.06 0.53
CA LEU A 105 4.79 -10.67 0.16
C LEU A 105 5.74 -9.57 -0.34
N SER A 106 6.88 -9.40 0.33
CA SER A 106 7.97 -8.58 -0.20
C SER A 106 8.76 -9.40 -1.21
N MET A 107 8.77 -8.96 -2.47
CA MET A 107 9.50 -9.63 -3.55
C MET A 107 11.02 -9.64 -3.32
N ASP A 108 11.56 -8.58 -2.70
CA ASP A 108 13.00 -8.46 -2.44
C ASP A 108 13.51 -9.44 -1.37
N THR A 109 12.68 -9.68 -0.35
CA THR A 109 13.09 -10.48 0.83
C THR A 109 12.49 -11.88 0.83
N GLY A 110 11.49 -12.14 -0.02
CA GLY A 110 10.67 -13.36 0.03
C GLY A 110 9.86 -13.49 1.32
N LYS A 111 9.77 -12.43 2.13
CA LYS A 111 9.11 -12.46 3.43
C LYS A 111 7.62 -12.19 3.28
N ILE A 112 6.81 -13.09 3.84
CA ILE A 112 5.37 -12.92 3.98
C ILE A 112 5.07 -12.28 5.33
N THR A 113 4.28 -11.22 5.32
CA THR A 113 3.86 -10.50 6.51
C THR A 113 2.33 -10.41 6.52
N ASN A 114 1.70 -10.62 7.67
CA ASN A 114 0.26 -10.44 7.82
C ASN A 114 -0.08 -8.94 7.77
N ALA A 115 -1.17 -8.61 7.08
CA ALA A 115 -1.64 -7.24 6.90
C ALA A 115 -1.89 -6.50 8.23
N ASP A 116 -2.23 -7.17 9.33
CA ASP A 116 -2.46 -6.60 10.66
C ASP A 116 -1.34 -5.67 11.15
N SER A 117 -0.10 -6.01 10.81
CA SER A 117 1.09 -5.23 11.20
C SER A 117 1.38 -4.03 10.28
N LEU A 118 0.68 -3.94 9.14
CA LEU A 118 0.91 -2.97 8.07
C LEU A 118 -0.24 -1.97 7.90
N ILE A 119 -1.46 -2.35 8.28
CA ILE A 119 -2.67 -1.50 8.23
C ILE A 119 -2.54 -0.32 9.22
N ASN A 120 -3.24 0.79 8.94
CA ASN A 120 -3.28 2.01 9.75
C ASN A 120 -1.92 2.71 9.96
N ASN A 121 -0.93 2.36 9.16
CA ASN A 121 0.33 3.10 9.08
C ASN A 121 0.23 4.22 8.04
N SER A 122 1.09 5.23 8.16
CA SER A 122 1.17 6.30 7.17
C SER A 122 1.71 5.77 5.83
N ILE A 123 1.39 6.48 4.75
CA ILE A 123 1.96 6.20 3.41
C ILE A 123 3.49 6.20 3.49
N ASP A 124 4.09 7.15 4.21
CA ASP A 124 5.54 7.22 4.41
C ASP A 124 6.13 5.99 5.11
N PHE A 125 5.41 5.42 6.08
CA PHE A 125 5.82 4.16 6.72
C PHE A 125 5.83 3.03 5.70
N GLN A 126 4.81 2.94 4.85
CA GLN A 126 4.72 1.89 3.86
C GLN A 126 5.79 2.03 2.78
N LEU A 127 6.00 3.25 2.29
CA LEU A 127 7.07 3.58 1.36
C LEU A 127 8.43 3.15 1.88
N ALA A 128 8.76 3.43 3.15
CA ALA A 128 10.03 3.05 3.75
C ALA A 128 10.13 1.54 4.06
N ASN A 129 9.11 0.96 4.70
CA ASN A 129 9.22 -0.38 5.26
C ASN A 129 8.79 -1.49 4.30
N VAL A 130 7.76 -1.24 3.48
CA VAL A 130 7.19 -2.23 2.55
C VAL A 130 7.82 -2.10 1.17
N PHE A 131 7.84 -0.89 0.61
CA PHE A 131 8.29 -0.66 -0.78
C PHE A 131 9.78 -0.32 -0.93
N LYS A 132 10.50 -0.11 0.18
CA LYS A 132 11.92 0.27 0.17
C LYS A 132 12.21 1.50 -0.71
N SER A 133 11.26 2.43 -0.76
CA SER A 133 11.32 3.64 -1.55
C SER A 133 10.79 4.81 -0.71
N PRO A 134 11.50 5.23 0.35
CA PRO A 134 11.04 6.24 1.30
C PRO A 134 10.77 7.61 0.67
N GLY A 135 11.36 7.91 -0.51
CA GLY A 135 11.24 9.20 -1.17
C GLY A 135 12.03 10.31 -0.47
N PHE A 136 11.79 11.55 -0.89
CA PHE A 136 12.44 12.73 -0.31
C PHE A 136 11.66 13.25 0.90
N LYS A 137 12.33 13.57 2.01
CA LYS A 137 11.70 14.09 3.24
C LYS A 137 10.61 13.19 3.81
N ASN A 138 10.86 11.89 3.89
CA ASN A 138 9.94 10.95 4.50
C ASN A 138 9.65 11.34 5.97
N GLU A 139 8.40 11.69 6.30
CA GLU A 139 8.04 12.23 7.62
C GLU A 139 8.12 11.16 8.71
N TYR A 140 7.81 9.90 8.36
CA TYR A 140 7.96 8.78 9.28
C TYR A 140 9.42 8.63 9.74
N LEU A 141 10.36 8.60 8.79
CA LEU A 141 11.79 8.51 9.10
C LEU A 141 12.30 9.78 9.79
N SER A 142 11.85 10.96 9.38
CA SER A 142 12.20 12.25 10.00
C SER A 142 11.82 12.26 11.48
N ARG A 143 10.61 11.83 11.82
CA ARG A 143 10.12 11.77 13.20
C ARG A 143 10.92 10.78 14.05
N ILE A 144 11.27 9.62 13.50
CA ILE A 144 12.12 8.65 14.19
C ILE A 144 13.51 9.24 14.43
N ALA A 145 14.13 9.81 13.40
CA ALA A 145 15.45 10.40 13.47
C ALA A 145 15.50 11.54 14.51
N LEU A 146 14.56 12.48 14.48
CA LEU A 146 14.46 13.56 15.45
C LEU A 146 14.24 13.04 16.88
N SER A 147 13.38 12.03 17.06
CA SER A 147 13.13 11.42 18.37
C SER A 147 14.39 10.79 18.94
N VAL A 148 15.14 10.03 18.14
CA VAL A 148 16.42 9.41 18.57
C VAL A 148 17.45 10.50 18.85
N PHE A 149 17.60 11.46 17.95
CA PHE A 149 18.58 12.53 18.08
C PHE A 149 18.38 13.34 19.37
N THR A 150 17.16 13.81 19.64
CA THR A 150 16.84 14.64 20.82
C THR A 150 17.05 13.88 22.13
N LYS A 151 16.59 12.63 22.20
CA LYS A 151 16.69 11.79 23.39
C LYS A 151 18.13 11.38 23.69
N VAL A 152 18.89 10.91 22.70
CA VAL A 152 20.29 10.52 22.86
C VAL A 152 21.17 11.73 23.14
N SER A 153 20.93 12.88 22.51
CA SER A 153 21.69 14.11 22.79
C SER A 153 21.51 14.59 24.24
N SER A 154 20.33 14.32 24.83
CA SER A 154 20.02 14.73 26.21
C SER A 154 20.53 13.73 27.25
N LYS A 155 20.28 12.43 27.04
CA LYS A 155 20.60 11.37 28.00
C LYS A 155 21.99 10.76 27.82
N LYS A 156 22.64 11.00 26.68
CA LYS A 156 23.95 10.43 26.30
C LYS A 156 23.99 8.90 26.35
N GLN A 157 22.86 8.24 26.13
CA GLN A 157 22.72 6.79 26.14
C GLN A 157 21.64 6.38 25.12
N PHE A 158 21.82 5.20 24.51
CA PHE A 158 20.79 4.55 23.70
C PHE A 158 20.01 3.56 24.59
N ASP A 159 18.69 3.63 24.54
CA ASP A 159 17.86 2.54 25.05
C ASP A 159 17.43 1.58 23.93
N ASN A 160 16.80 0.47 24.31
CA ASN A 160 16.39 -0.58 23.36
C ASN A 160 15.56 -0.03 22.19
N LYS A 161 14.65 0.90 22.47
CA LYS A 161 13.78 1.50 21.45
C LYS A 161 14.57 2.41 20.51
N ASP A 162 15.55 3.15 21.03
CA ASP A 162 16.44 3.99 20.22
C ASP A 162 17.34 3.13 19.33
N THR A 163 17.79 1.97 19.81
CA THR A 163 18.58 1.01 19.03
C THR A 163 17.76 0.36 17.91
N GLU A 164 16.50 -0.01 18.17
CA GLU A 164 15.56 -0.49 17.15
C GLU A 164 15.34 0.57 16.06
N ASN A 165 15.01 1.79 16.48
CA ASN A 165 14.81 2.93 15.60
C ASN A 165 16.07 3.25 14.78
N TYR A 166 17.25 3.20 15.39
CA TYR A 166 18.52 3.36 14.69
C TYR A 166 18.71 2.28 13.62
N THR A 167 18.39 1.02 13.94
CA THR A 167 18.47 -0.10 12.98
C THR A 167 17.54 0.12 11.79
N VAL A 168 16.31 0.60 12.03
CA VAL A 168 15.38 0.99 10.96
C VAL A 168 15.99 2.07 10.08
N LEU A 169 16.50 3.16 10.65
CA LEU A 169 17.11 4.26 9.87
C LEU A 169 18.32 3.80 9.04
N ILE A 170 19.17 2.94 9.60
CA ILE A 170 20.33 2.38 8.87
C ILE A 170 19.91 1.51 7.70
N SER A 171 18.84 0.72 7.85
CA SER A 171 18.32 -0.09 6.75
C SER A 171 17.85 0.74 5.55
N GLN A 172 17.54 2.02 5.77
CA GLN A 172 17.07 2.96 4.74
C GLN A 172 18.20 3.77 4.10
N GLU A 173 19.43 3.67 4.60
CA GLU A 173 20.54 4.52 4.16
C GLU A 173 20.78 4.49 2.64
N ASN A 174 20.73 3.30 2.05
CA ASN A 174 20.99 3.12 0.61
C ASN A 174 19.85 3.65 -0.28
N PHE A 175 18.68 3.94 0.29
CA PHE A 175 17.50 4.39 -0.42
C PHE A 175 17.24 5.89 -0.26
N LEU A 176 18.02 6.58 0.58
CA LEU A 176 17.90 8.02 0.81
C LEU A 176 18.84 8.81 -0.10
N ASP A 177 18.37 9.95 -0.59
CA ASP A 177 19.19 10.91 -1.30
C ASP A 177 20.20 11.57 -0.34
N ARG A 178 21.40 11.92 -0.83
CA ARG A 178 22.43 12.62 -0.04
C ARG A 178 22.01 14.04 0.33
N GLU A 179 21.14 14.67 -0.46
CA GLU A 179 20.58 15.99 -0.19
C GLU A 179 19.36 15.93 0.74
N ASP A 180 18.90 14.72 1.13
CA ASP A 180 17.74 14.56 2.00
C ASP A 180 18.06 15.00 3.44
N PRO A 181 17.19 15.83 4.07
CA PRO A 181 17.30 16.15 5.50
C PRO A 181 17.36 14.91 6.41
N VAL A 182 16.62 13.84 6.08
CA VAL A 182 16.64 12.56 6.81
C VAL A 182 18.02 11.93 6.75
N TYR A 183 18.70 11.99 5.60
CA TYR A 183 20.07 11.48 5.44
C TYR A 183 21.05 12.28 6.31
N THR A 184 20.90 13.61 6.35
CA THR A 184 21.71 14.47 7.21
C THR A 184 21.51 14.14 8.70
N LEU A 185 20.26 13.94 9.13
CA LEU A 185 19.93 13.52 10.49
C LEU A 185 20.51 12.12 10.80
N LEU A 186 20.44 11.19 9.85
CA LEU A 186 21.01 9.85 9.99
C LEU A 186 22.53 9.91 10.21
N LEU A 187 23.25 10.76 9.47
CA LEU A 187 24.69 10.95 9.68
C LEU A 187 25.01 11.51 11.08
N ALA A 188 24.19 12.44 11.58
CA ALA A 188 24.34 12.97 12.94
C ALA A 188 24.13 11.87 13.99
N ILE A 189 23.06 11.07 13.84
CA ILE A 189 22.77 9.95 14.74
C ILE A 189 23.86 8.88 14.68
N LYS A 190 24.42 8.58 13.50
CA LYS A 190 25.57 7.67 13.36
C LYS A 190 26.78 8.13 14.18
N LYS A 191 27.07 9.44 14.18
CA LYS A 191 28.15 9.99 15.01
C LYS A 191 27.84 9.82 16.50
N LEU A 192 26.61 10.09 16.92
CA LEU A 192 26.17 9.88 18.32
C LEU A 192 26.25 8.40 18.72
N HIS A 193 25.81 7.48 17.86
CA HIS A 193 25.88 6.04 18.12
C HIS A 193 27.33 5.58 18.34
N LYS A 194 28.29 6.06 17.53
CA LYS A 194 29.71 5.75 17.73
C LYS A 194 30.26 6.26 19.07
N LEU A 195 29.74 7.39 19.58
CA LEU A 195 30.18 8.00 20.83
C LEU A 195 29.57 7.34 22.07
N TYR A 196 28.30 6.95 22.00
CA TYR A 196 27.51 6.58 23.19
C TYR A 196 27.05 5.11 23.22
N ALA A 197 27.15 4.34 22.13
CA ALA A 197 26.75 2.93 22.12
C ALA A 197 27.85 1.95 22.58
N ARG A 198 29.03 2.46 22.95
CA ARG A 198 30.18 1.66 23.44
C ARG A 198 30.39 1.73 24.96
N ASN A 199 29.52 2.40 25.69
CA ASN A 199 29.56 2.51 27.16
C ASN A 199 28.39 1.76 27.79
#